data_AF-W8BVI1-F1
#
_entry.id   AF-W8BVI1-F1
#
_cell.length_a   1.000
_cell.length_b   1.000
_cell.length_c   1.000
_cell.angle_alpha   90.00
_cell.angle_beta   90.00
_cell.angle_gamma   90.00
#
_symmetry.space_group_name_H-M   'P 1'
#
loop_
_entity.id
_entity.type
_entity.pdbx_description
1 polymer ?
#
loop_
_entity_poly.entity_id
_entity_poly.type
_entity_poly.pdbx_seq_one_letter_code
_entity_poly.pdbx_strand_id
1 'polypeptide(L)'
;MHLKFSIFGSFAVLLLCIGNGSLADAWVARGNYYNAAHPGKCVISDTIIISPGESVKSPTSCSQIHCANEKGDARIVGCGAILPPDGCKWGEHVNRNAPFKECCARHLICEGGLTKEMELYQQDTWEMFSPNFKNSL
;
A
#
# COMPACT_ATOMS: atom_id res chain seq x y z
N MET A 1 14.09 -24.69 48.08
CA MET A 1 13.30 -23.45 47.87
C MET A 1 14.27 -22.32 47.54
N HIS A 2 13.89 -21.41 46.63
CA HIS A 2 14.63 -20.28 46.03
C HIS A 2 15.06 -20.45 44.57
N LEU A 3 14.01 -20.41 43.74
CA LEU A 3 14.00 -20.13 42.32
C LEU A 3 14.33 -18.63 42.12
N LYS A 4 15.54 -18.30 41.66
CA LYS A 4 15.88 -16.93 41.21
C LYS A 4 15.71 -16.85 39.70
N PHE A 5 14.50 -16.53 39.25
CA PHE A 5 14.27 -16.06 37.89
C PHE A 5 14.92 -14.67 37.74
N SER A 6 16.02 -14.60 37.00
CA SER A 6 16.64 -13.33 36.63
C SER A 6 15.81 -12.70 35.52
N ILE A 7 15.02 -11.68 35.89
CA ILE A 7 14.05 -10.92 35.07
C ILE A 7 14.74 -9.96 34.08
N PHE A 8 16.00 -10.21 33.69
CA PHE A 8 16.78 -9.29 32.85
C PHE A 8 16.80 -9.61 31.35
N GLY A 9 16.22 -10.74 30.91
CA GLY A 9 16.23 -11.16 29.50
C GLY A 9 14.94 -10.91 28.69
N SER A 10 13.81 -10.60 29.35
CA SER A 10 12.49 -10.62 28.68
C SER A 10 12.03 -9.31 28.05
N PHE A 11 12.63 -8.15 28.39
CA PHE A 11 12.20 -6.87 27.82
C PHE A 11 12.80 -6.58 26.43
N ALA A 12 13.95 -7.17 26.10
CA ALA A 12 14.62 -6.91 24.82
C ALA A 12 13.93 -7.59 23.61
N VAL A 13 13.18 -8.68 23.83
CA VAL A 13 12.51 -9.42 22.75
C VAL A 13 11.20 -8.76 22.31
N LEU A 14 10.56 -7.96 23.18
CA LEU A 14 9.27 -7.33 22.88
C LEU A 14 9.41 -6.08 21.97
N LEU A 15 10.60 -5.46 21.93
CA LEU A 15 10.89 -4.25 21.15
C LEU A 15 11.15 -4.52 19.65
N LEU A 16 11.37 -5.77 19.24
CA LEU A 16 11.58 -6.15 17.83
C LEU A 16 10.27 -6.31 17.03
N CYS A 17 9.11 -6.22 17.68
CA CYS A 17 7.80 -6.36 17.03
C CYS A 17 7.15 -5.03 16.65
N ILE A 18 7.82 -3.88 16.86
CA ILE A 18 7.39 -2.60 16.25
C ILE A 18 7.81 -2.65 14.78
N GLY A 19 7.10 -3.50 14.04
CA GLY A 19 7.39 -3.81 12.66
C GLY A 19 7.34 -2.56 11.79
N ASN A 20 8.15 -2.60 10.75
CA ASN A 20 8.11 -1.76 9.55
C ASN A 20 6.78 -1.94 8.79
N GLY A 21 5.65 -1.74 9.47
CA GLY A 21 4.35 -1.62 8.87
C GLY A 21 4.30 -0.26 8.17
N SER A 22 4.67 -0.24 6.89
CA SER A 22 4.42 0.91 6.04
C SER A 22 2.95 1.28 6.16
N LEU A 23 2.66 2.52 6.58
CA LEU A 23 1.34 3.15 6.64
C LEU A 23 0.72 3.34 5.23
N ALA A 24 1.07 2.49 4.27
CA ALA A 24 0.81 2.67 2.85
C ALA A 24 -0.63 2.33 2.43
N ASP A 25 -1.45 1.78 3.34
CA ASP A 25 -2.83 1.43 3.08
C ASP A 25 -3.73 2.52 3.68
N ALA A 26 -4.27 3.45 2.87
CA ALA A 26 -5.21 4.47 3.40
C ALA A 26 -6.67 4.23 3.03
N TRP A 27 -6.97 3.39 2.05
CA TRP A 27 -8.36 2.99 1.83
C TRP A 27 -8.49 1.51 1.52
N VAL A 28 -9.56 0.93 2.06
CA VAL A 28 -9.90 -0.48 1.88
C VAL A 28 -11.36 -0.54 1.47
N ALA A 29 -11.61 -1.00 0.25
CA ALA A 29 -12.95 -1.44 -0.17
C ALA A 29 -13.09 -2.93 0.09
N ARG A 30 -14.28 -3.35 0.53
CA ARG A 30 -14.63 -4.76 0.69
C ARG A 30 -15.87 -5.03 -0.13
N GLY A 31 -15.91 -6.19 -0.78
CA GLY A 31 -17.04 -6.60 -1.60
C GLY A 31 -17.10 -8.11 -1.77
N ASN A 32 -18.26 -8.60 -2.21
CA ASN A 32 -18.43 -9.98 -2.60
C ASN A 32 -18.41 -10.07 -4.13
N TYR A 33 -17.48 -10.87 -4.66
CA TYR A 33 -17.19 -11.06 -6.07
C TYR A 33 -17.39 -12.53 -6.46
N TYR A 34 -18.39 -13.17 -5.88
CA TYR A 34 -18.78 -14.52 -6.26
C TYR A 34 -19.32 -14.56 -7.68
N ASN A 35 -18.97 -15.60 -8.42
CA ASN A 35 -19.54 -15.88 -9.73
C ASN A 35 -19.75 -17.38 -9.89
N ALA A 36 -20.98 -17.79 -10.25
CA ALA A 36 -21.33 -19.20 -10.43
C ALA A 36 -20.55 -19.90 -11.56
N ALA A 37 -20.06 -19.16 -12.56
CA ALA A 37 -19.20 -19.70 -13.62
C ALA A 37 -17.76 -20.01 -13.14
N HIS A 38 -17.35 -19.42 -12.01
CA HIS A 38 -16.03 -19.62 -11.40
C HIS A 38 -16.19 -19.91 -9.90
N PRO A 39 -16.77 -21.07 -9.54
CA PRO A 39 -17.04 -21.41 -8.15
C PRO A 39 -15.74 -21.46 -7.34
N GLY A 40 -15.78 -20.96 -6.11
CA GLY A 40 -14.63 -20.94 -5.20
C GLY A 40 -13.62 -19.82 -5.45
N LYS A 41 -13.88 -18.89 -6.38
CA LYS A 41 -12.96 -17.80 -6.74
C LYS A 41 -13.59 -16.42 -6.58
N CYS A 42 -12.74 -15.40 -6.50
CA CYS A 42 -13.15 -14.00 -6.60
C CYS A 42 -12.99 -13.53 -8.06
N VAL A 43 -14.11 -13.15 -8.69
CA VAL A 43 -14.15 -12.60 -10.05
C VAL A 43 -14.32 -11.08 -9.97
N ILE A 44 -13.22 -10.34 -10.03
CA ILE A 44 -13.22 -8.87 -9.90
C ILE A 44 -13.61 -8.21 -11.23
N SER A 45 -13.21 -8.82 -12.33
CA SER A 45 -13.57 -8.47 -13.70
C SER A 45 -13.36 -9.68 -14.60
N ASP A 46 -13.73 -9.58 -15.88
CA ASP A 46 -13.58 -10.67 -16.87
C ASP A 46 -12.13 -11.18 -17.01
N THR A 47 -11.14 -10.35 -16.66
CA THR A 47 -9.71 -10.68 -16.76
C THR A 47 -9.04 -10.89 -15.41
N ILE A 48 -9.74 -10.68 -14.29
CA ILE A 48 -9.19 -10.79 -12.94
C ILE A 48 -10.03 -11.81 -12.16
N ILE A 49 -9.56 -13.06 -12.20
CA ILE A 49 -10.14 -14.19 -11.50
C ILE A 49 -9.04 -14.78 -10.62
N ILE A 50 -9.19 -14.65 -9.31
CA ILE A 50 -8.16 -15.05 -8.34
C ILE A 50 -8.73 -16.00 -7.29
N SER A 51 -7.89 -16.92 -6.84
CA SER A 51 -8.23 -17.95 -5.86
C SER A 51 -8.10 -17.41 -4.42
N PRO A 52 -8.73 -18.05 -3.43
CA PRO A 52 -8.59 -17.66 -2.04
C PRO A 52 -7.12 -17.61 -1.59
N GLY A 53 -6.75 -16.55 -0.88
CA GLY A 53 -5.37 -16.29 -0.45
C GLY A 53 -4.50 -15.61 -1.51
N GLU A 54 -4.90 -15.62 -2.79
CA GLU A 54 -4.16 -14.94 -3.85
C GLU A 54 -4.42 -13.43 -3.83
N SER A 55 -3.46 -12.70 -4.37
CA SER A 55 -3.50 -11.24 -4.46
C SER A 55 -2.91 -10.78 -5.78
N VAL A 56 -3.53 -9.77 -6.40
CA VAL A 56 -3.06 -9.19 -7.67
C VAL A 56 -3.16 -7.67 -7.64
N LYS A 57 -2.19 -7.00 -8.25
CA LYS A 57 -2.22 -5.54 -8.44
C LYS A 57 -3.23 -5.20 -9.54
N SER A 58 -4.07 -4.22 -9.31
CA SER A 58 -5.05 -3.76 -10.30
C SER A 58 -4.36 -3.23 -11.56
N PRO A 59 -4.80 -3.62 -12.77
CA PRO A 59 -4.23 -3.12 -14.01
C PRO A 59 -4.55 -1.65 -14.27
N THR A 60 -5.66 -1.14 -13.71
CA THR A 60 -6.16 0.22 -13.99
C THR A 60 -5.88 1.22 -12.87
N SER A 61 -5.68 0.74 -11.64
CA SER A 61 -5.44 1.56 -10.44
C SER A 61 -4.19 1.12 -9.68
N CYS A 62 -3.58 2.03 -8.92
CA CYS A 62 -2.56 1.65 -7.94
C CYS A 62 -3.24 1.11 -6.67
N SER A 63 -3.65 -0.15 -6.73
CA SER A 63 -4.31 -0.86 -5.64
C SER A 63 -4.03 -2.36 -5.70
N GLN A 64 -4.01 -3.03 -4.55
CA GLN A 64 -3.89 -4.47 -4.45
C GLN A 64 -5.25 -5.09 -4.16
N ILE A 65 -5.61 -6.12 -4.93
CA ILE A 65 -6.84 -6.89 -4.75
C ILE A 65 -6.45 -8.20 -4.07
N HIS A 66 -7.17 -8.58 -3.02
CA HIS A 66 -6.96 -9.82 -2.28
C HIS A 66 -8.26 -10.60 -2.22
N CYS A 67 -8.23 -11.88 -2.61
CA CYS A 67 -9.35 -12.79 -2.43
C CYS A 67 -9.25 -13.46 -1.07
N ALA A 68 -10.26 -13.27 -0.22
CA ALA A 68 -10.24 -13.75 1.15
C ALA A 68 -10.71 -15.20 1.27
N ASN A 69 -11.75 -15.60 0.53
CA ASN A 69 -12.34 -16.93 0.67
C ASN A 69 -13.10 -17.41 -0.59
N GLU A 70 -13.49 -18.68 -0.58
CA GLU A 70 -14.23 -19.36 -1.66
C GLU A 70 -15.65 -18.82 -1.89
N LYS A 71 -16.17 -18.04 -0.94
CA LYS A 71 -17.48 -17.36 -1.08
C LYS A 71 -17.38 -16.06 -1.89
N GLY A 72 -16.19 -15.72 -2.39
CA GLY A 72 -15.95 -14.55 -3.23
C GLY A 72 -15.69 -13.27 -2.45
N ASP A 73 -15.50 -13.32 -1.12
CA ASP A 73 -15.18 -12.10 -0.37
C ASP A 73 -13.79 -11.60 -0.76
N ALA A 74 -13.69 -10.33 -1.17
CA ALA A 74 -12.44 -9.70 -1.53
C ALA A 74 -12.28 -8.35 -0.86
N ARG A 75 -11.02 -7.95 -0.66
CA ARG A 75 -10.64 -6.58 -0.30
C ARG A 75 -9.78 -5.97 -1.39
N ILE A 76 -10.01 -4.69 -1.65
CA ILE A 76 -9.19 -3.88 -2.54
C ILE A 76 -8.57 -2.79 -1.67
N VAL A 77 -7.25 -2.76 -1.65
CA VAL A 77 -6.45 -1.87 -0.81
C VAL A 77 -5.73 -0.90 -1.70
N GLY A 78 -5.91 0.40 -1.48
CA GLY A 78 -5.22 1.44 -2.24
C GLY A 78 -4.34 2.34 -1.39
N CYS A 79 -3.65 3.24 -2.09
CA CYS A 79 -2.61 4.08 -1.50
C CYS A 79 -3.08 4.95 -0.34
N GLY A 80 -2.13 5.15 0.59
CA GLY A 80 -2.00 6.23 1.55
C GLY A 80 -2.56 7.58 1.08
N ALA A 81 -3.28 8.30 1.95
CA ALA A 81 -3.60 9.71 1.73
C ALA A 81 -2.58 10.55 2.51
N ILE A 82 -1.80 11.34 1.78
CA ILE A 82 -0.91 12.36 2.32
C ILE A 82 -1.49 13.70 1.89
N LEU A 83 -1.61 14.67 2.79
CA LEU A 83 -2.13 15.99 2.45
C LEU A 83 -1.07 16.74 1.63
N PRO A 84 -1.37 17.22 0.41
CA PRO A 84 -0.42 18.06 -0.32
C PRO A 84 -0.24 19.41 0.39
N PRO A 85 0.90 20.11 0.19
CA PRO A 85 1.09 21.48 0.67
C PRO A 85 -0.02 22.42 0.16
N ASP A 86 -0.23 23.53 0.86
CA ASP A 86 -1.21 24.55 0.48
C ASP A 86 -0.95 25.07 -0.94
N GLY A 87 -2.02 25.25 -1.72
CA GLY A 87 -1.94 25.64 -3.12
C GLY A 87 -1.49 24.51 -4.07
N CYS A 88 -1.31 23.29 -3.57
CA CYS A 88 -0.92 22.13 -4.36
C CYS A 88 -1.95 21.00 -4.35
N LYS A 89 -1.85 20.12 -5.34
CA LYS A 89 -2.61 18.86 -5.43
C LYS A 89 -1.75 17.73 -5.97
N TRP A 90 -2.11 16.50 -5.63
CA TRP A 90 -1.48 15.32 -6.25
C TRP A 90 -1.94 15.14 -7.69
N GLY A 91 -0.98 15.10 -8.61
CA GLY A 91 -1.12 14.83 -10.03
C GLY A 91 -1.03 13.35 -10.36
N GLU A 92 -0.42 13.02 -11.50
CA GLU A 92 -0.28 11.64 -11.96
C GLU A 92 0.69 10.81 -11.11
N HIS A 93 0.53 9.50 -11.17
CA HIS A 93 1.49 8.55 -10.61
C HIS A 93 2.83 8.67 -11.32
N VAL A 94 3.93 8.64 -10.56
CA VAL A 94 5.28 8.65 -11.15
C VAL A 94 5.50 7.38 -11.98
N ASN A 95 5.10 6.22 -11.45
CA ASN A 95 5.04 4.98 -12.20
C ASN A 95 3.80 4.15 -11.77
N ARG A 96 2.70 4.27 -12.53
CA ARG A 96 1.45 3.53 -12.26
C ARG A 96 1.62 2.01 -12.37
N ASN A 97 2.61 1.53 -13.12
CA ASN A 97 2.85 0.12 -13.40
C ASN A 97 3.79 -0.55 -12.39
N ALA A 98 4.41 0.23 -11.51
CA ALA A 98 5.21 -0.31 -10.41
C ALA A 98 4.37 -1.24 -9.50
N PRO A 99 5.02 -2.13 -8.73
CA PRO A 99 4.36 -2.91 -7.69
C PRO A 99 3.49 -2.04 -6.77
N PHE A 100 2.46 -2.65 -6.16
CA PHE A 100 1.64 -1.95 -5.18
C PHE A 100 2.53 -1.40 -4.04
N LYS A 101 2.12 -0.27 -3.46
CA LYS A 101 2.93 0.63 -2.61
C LYS A 101 3.93 1.50 -3.38
N GLU A 102 4.75 0.93 -4.25
CA GLU A 102 5.69 1.73 -5.06
C GLU A 102 4.97 2.64 -6.06
N CYS A 103 3.90 2.14 -6.68
CA CYS A 103 3.09 2.95 -7.59
C CYS A 103 2.35 4.11 -6.89
N CYS A 104 2.38 4.22 -5.56
CA CYS A 104 1.66 5.28 -4.83
C CYS A 104 2.34 6.65 -4.91
N ALA A 105 3.60 6.72 -5.32
CA ALA A 105 4.28 7.97 -5.59
C ALA A 105 3.57 8.75 -6.71
N ARG A 106 3.29 10.03 -6.48
CA ARG A 106 2.59 10.93 -7.41
C ARG A 106 3.31 12.27 -7.52
N HIS A 107 3.26 12.91 -8.68
CA HIS A 107 3.77 14.26 -8.87
C HIS A 107 2.90 15.29 -8.15
N LEU A 108 3.50 16.37 -7.67
CA LEU A 108 2.82 17.51 -7.07
C LEU A 108 2.57 18.57 -8.16
N ILE A 109 1.36 19.13 -8.17
CA ILE A 109 0.95 20.21 -9.08
C ILE A 109 0.53 21.39 -8.22
N CYS A 110 1.26 22.50 -8.29
CA CYS A 110 1.03 23.68 -7.45
C CYS A 110 0.65 24.91 -8.28
N GLU A 111 -0.28 25.71 -7.76
CA GLU A 111 -0.59 27.04 -8.27
C GLU A 111 0.64 27.95 -8.08
N GLY A 112 1.15 28.54 -9.16
CA GLY A 112 2.37 29.36 -9.12
C GLY A 112 3.69 28.59 -9.31
N GLY A 113 3.64 27.26 -9.51
CA GLY A 113 4.81 26.43 -9.78
C GLY A 113 5.41 25.76 -8.53
N LEU A 114 6.38 24.88 -8.75
CA LEU A 114 7.06 24.15 -7.68
C LEU A 114 8.20 25.01 -7.11
N THR A 115 8.13 25.29 -5.81
CA THR A 115 9.28 25.84 -5.08
C THR A 115 10.25 24.72 -4.72
N LYS A 116 11.49 25.07 -4.37
CA LYS A 116 12.49 24.09 -3.91
C LYS A 116 12.03 23.29 -2.69
N GLU A 117 11.26 23.91 -1.78
CA GLU A 117 10.69 23.23 -0.62
C GLU A 117 9.65 22.18 -1.04
N MET A 118 8.79 22.52 -2.02
CA MET A 118 7.80 21.60 -2.57
C MET A 118 8.45 20.44 -3.34
N GLU A 119 9.55 20.70 -4.05
CA GLU A 119 10.34 19.66 -4.71
C GLU A 119 10.93 18.66 -3.69
N LEU A 120 11.48 19.17 -2.59
CA LEU A 120 12.00 18.34 -1.50
C LEU A 120 10.88 17.52 -0.84
N TYR A 121 9.75 18.17 -0.50
CA TYR A 121 8.58 17.48 0.05
C TYR A 121 8.08 16.35 -0.86
N GLN A 122 8.04 16.61 -2.17
CA GLN A 122 7.67 15.60 -3.16
C GLN A 122 8.67 14.43 -3.17
N GLN A 123 9.98 14.71 -3.15
CA GLN A 123 11.02 13.66 -3.12
C GLN A 123 10.93 12.81 -1.85
N ASP A 124 10.79 13.45 -0.69
CA ASP A 124 10.62 12.75 0.59
C ASP A 124 9.37 11.86 0.55
N THR A 125 8.26 12.36 -0.01
CA THR A 125 7.04 11.58 -0.19
C THR A 125 7.24 10.39 -1.14
N TRP A 126 8.00 10.56 -2.22
CA TRP A 126 8.32 9.45 -3.12
C TRP A 126 9.15 8.38 -2.43
N GLU A 127 10.12 8.77 -1.62
CA GLU A 127 10.98 7.85 -0.87
C GLU A 127 10.20 7.03 0.17
N MET A 128 9.10 7.56 0.73
CA MET A 128 8.20 6.79 1.59
C MET A 128 7.53 5.61 0.86
N PHE A 129 7.26 5.76 -0.45
CA PHE A 129 6.56 4.76 -1.24
C PHE A 129 7.49 3.86 -2.05
N SER A 130 8.60 4.41 -2.53
CA SER A 130 9.64 3.72 -3.28
C SER A 130 11.00 4.04 -2.66
N PRO A 131 11.48 3.23 -1.70
CA PRO A 131 12.77 3.44 -1.05
C PRO A 131 13.96 3.46 -2.02
N ASN A 132 13.79 2.88 -3.21
CA ASN A 132 14.80 2.86 -4.28
C ASN A 132 14.59 3.96 -5.33
N PHE A 133 13.77 4.97 -5.04
CA PHE A 133 13.45 6.02 -6.01
C PHE A 133 14.69 6.73 -6.56
N LYS A 134 15.65 7.07 -5.68
CA LYS A 134 16.94 7.68 -6.05
C LYS A 134 17.80 6.84 -7.02
N ASN A 135 17.57 5.52 -7.10
CA ASN A 135 18.28 4.62 -8.00
C ASN A 135 17.58 4.46 -9.37
N SER A 136 16.45 5.14 -9.58
CA SER A 136 15.58 4.98 -10.75
C SER A 136 15.58 6.20 -11.69
N LEU A 137 16.38 7.23 -11.37
CA LEU A 137 16.57 8.47 -12.13
C LEU A 137 17.90 8.49 -12.87
#